data_AF-A0A6N2KWL4-F1
#
_entry.id   AF-A0A6N2KWL4-F1
#
_cell.length_a   1.000
_cell.length_b   1.000
_cell.length_c   1.000
_cell.angle_alpha   90.00
_cell.angle_beta   90.00
_cell.angle_gamma   90.00
#
_symmetry.space_group_name_H-M   'P 1'
#
loop_
_entity.id
_entity.type
_entity.pdbx_description
1 polymer ?
#
loop_
_entity_poly.entity_id
_entity_poly.type
_entity_poly.pdbx_seq_one_letter_code
_entity_poly.pdbx_strand_id
1 'polypeptide(L)' 'MEMDSSNGHDNFIDVVKLIEQVHCYDEMVDAVKKVVTFNVELTLKETHLTSSGYKNMIGATREKWRILLGEEDK' A
#
# COMPACT_ATOMS: atom_id res chain seq x y z
N MET A 1 18.57 -23.32 -12.52
CA MET A 1 17.71 -22.56 -11.60
C MET A 1 17.87 -21.12 -12.00
N GLU A 2 17.00 -20.66 -12.89
CA GLU A 2 17.07 -19.30 -13.40
C GLU A 2 16.70 -18.37 -12.25
N MET A 3 17.66 -17.58 -11.78
CA MET A 3 17.38 -16.44 -10.93
C MET A 3 16.83 -15.38 -11.87
N ASP A 4 15.51 -15.28 -11.85
CA ASP A 4 14.72 -14.39 -12.69
C ASP A 4 15.18 -12.94 -12.48
N SER A 5 15.31 -12.21 -13.58
CA SER A 5 15.76 -10.82 -13.60
C SER A 5 14.57 -9.84 -13.67
N SER A 6 13.38 -10.28 -13.26
CA SER A 6 12.15 -9.49 -13.07
C SER A 6 12.10 -8.72 -11.74
N ASN A 7 13.01 -9.03 -10.81
CA ASN A 7 12.84 -8.90 -9.36
C ASN A 7 12.45 -7.53 -8.76
N GLY A 8 12.60 -6.40 -9.44
CA GLY A 8 12.34 -5.09 -8.82
C GLY A 8 10.86 -4.86 -8.50
N HIS A 9 10.01 -4.93 -9.53
CA HIS A 9 8.58 -4.64 -9.43
C HIS A 9 7.87 -5.63 -8.49
N ASP A 10 8.11 -6.93 -8.69
CA ASP A 10 7.43 -8.00 -7.95
C ASP A 10 7.80 -7.97 -6.46
N ASN A 11 9.04 -7.63 -6.13
CA ASN A 11 9.46 -7.42 -4.74
C ASN A 11 8.68 -6.29 -4.07
N PHE A 12 8.44 -5.17 -4.77
CA PHE A 12 7.66 -4.07 -4.20
C PHE A 12 6.18 -4.41 -4.07
N ILE A 13 5.62 -5.17 -5.01
CA ILE A 13 4.26 -5.72 -4.88
C ILE A 13 4.15 -6.62 -3.65
N ASP A 14 5.15 -7.47 -3.38
CA ASP A 14 5.17 -8.32 -2.19
C ASP A 14 5.31 -7.51 -0.88
N VAL A 15 6.10 -6.44 -0.89
CA VAL A 15 6.15 -5.48 0.22
C VAL A 15 4.79 -4.82 0.46
N VAL A 16 4.09 -4.38 -0.60
CA VAL A 16 2.75 -3.81 -0.48
C VAL A 16 1.76 -4.82 0.13
N LYS A 17 1.83 -6.10 -0.27
CA LYS A 17 1.00 -7.16 0.33
C LYS A 17 1.30 -7.34 1.82
N LEU A 18 2.58 -7.36 2.19
CA LEU A 18 2.98 -7.48 3.61
C LEU A 18 2.45 -6.30 4.43
N ILE A 19 2.60 -5.07 3.93
CA ILE A 19 2.10 -3.86 4.59
C ILE A 19 0.58 -3.93 4.79
N GLU A 20 -0.16 -4.38 3.77
CA GLU A 20 -1.61 -4.58 3.87
C GLU A 20 -1.96 -5.59 4.98
N GLN A 21 -1.24 -6.71 5.05
CA GLN A 21 -1.45 -7.75 6.06
C GLN A 21 -1.19 -7.28 7.49
N VAL A 22 -0.19 -6.41 7.70
CA VAL A 22 0.16 -5.91 9.04
C VAL A 22 -0.51 -4.57 9.37
N HIS A 23 -1.32 -4.03 8.46
CA HIS A 23 -1.98 -2.72 8.56
C HIS A 23 -1.01 -1.55 8.86
N CYS A 24 0.26 -1.67 8.44
CA CYS A 24 1.30 -0.65 8.67
C CYS A 24 1.27 0.42 7.57
N TYR A 25 0.16 1.15 7.51
CA TYR A 25 -0.12 2.02 6.35
C TYR A 25 0.79 3.24 6.21
N ASP A 26 1.57 3.59 7.24
CA ASP A 26 2.52 4.70 7.19
C ASP A 26 3.61 4.47 6.11
N GLU A 27 3.98 3.21 5.86
CA GLU A 27 4.95 2.83 4.82
C GLU A 27 4.30 2.54 3.45
N MET A 28 2.96 2.49 3.39
CA MET A 28 2.22 2.11 2.18
C MET A 28 2.46 3.09 1.02
N VAL A 29 2.50 4.39 1.30
CA VAL A 29 2.74 5.44 0.28
C VAL A 29 4.05 5.21 -0.45
N ASP A 30 5.12 4.95 0.29
CA ASP A 30 6.44 4.80 -0.27
C ASP A 30 6.59 3.48 -1.04
N ALA A 31 5.93 2.42 -0.57
CA ALA A 31 5.87 1.15 -1.29
C ALA A 31 5.13 1.28 -2.63
N VAL A 32 3.94 1.88 -2.64
CA VAL A 32 3.17 2.06 -3.89
C VAL A 32 3.83 3.06 -4.84
N LYS A 33 4.48 4.12 -4.34
CA LYS A 33 5.28 5.03 -5.18
C LYS A 33 6.39 4.29 -5.92
N LYS A 34 7.06 3.37 -5.25
CA LYS A 34 8.12 2.55 -5.88
C LYS A 34 7.52 1.65 -6.96
N VAL A 35 6.37 1.01 -6.70
CA VAL A 35 5.64 0.19 -7.69
C VAL A 35 5.33 0.97 -8.97
N VAL A 36 4.74 2.17 -8.86
CA VAL A 36 4.36 2.98 -10.04
C VAL A 36 5.58 3.55 -10.80
N THR A 37 6.74 3.67 -10.14
CA THR A 37 7.97 4.20 -10.77
C THR A 37 8.56 3.24 -11.80
N PHE A 38 8.24 1.94 -11.75
CA PHE A 38 8.70 0.97 -12.74
C PHE A 38 8.08 1.19 -14.13
N ASN A 39 7.06 2.05 -14.27
CA ASN A 39 6.38 2.34 -15.53
C ASN A 39 5.91 1.06 -16.28
N VAL A 40 5.59 0.02 -15.50
CA VAL A 40 5.00 -1.23 -15.96
C VAL A 40 3.48 -1.14 -15.80
N GLU A 41 2.74 -1.72 -16.73
CA GLU A 41 1.29 -1.79 -16.64
C GLU A 41 0.89 -2.71 -15.46
N LEU A 42 0.17 -2.15 -14.49
CA LEU A 42 -0.30 -2.89 -13.34
C LEU A 42 -1.46 -3.80 -13.74
N THR A 43 -1.42 -5.04 -13.24
CA THR A 43 -2.57 -5.93 -13.34
C THR A 43 -3.74 -5.39 -12.53
N LEU A 44 -4.95 -5.89 -12.82
CA LEU A 44 -6.16 -5.53 -12.08
C LEU A 44 -5.99 -5.80 -10.56
N LYS A 45 -5.30 -6.88 -10.19
CA LYS A 45 -5.05 -7.23 -8.79
C LYS A 45 -4.11 -6.24 -8.12
N GLU A 46 -3.03 -5.85 -8.78
CA GLU A 46 -2.04 -4.89 -8.23
C GLU A 46 -2.62 -3.49 -8.14
N THR A 47 -3.41 -3.09 -9.13
CA THR A 47 -4.16 -1.81 -9.10
C THR A 47 -5.16 -1.80 -7.95
N HIS A 48 -5.89 -2.90 -7.73
CA HIS A 48 -6.82 -3.01 -6.61
C HIS A 48 -6.08 -2.95 -5.27
N LEU A 49 -4.98 -3.70 -5.13
CA LEU A 49 -4.14 -3.73 -3.94
C LEU A 49 -3.59 -2.35 -3.57
N THR A 50 -2.98 -1.67 -4.55
CA THR A 50 -2.41 -0.32 -4.36
C THR A 50 -3.50 0.71 -4.00
N SER A 51 -4.67 0.64 -4.64
CA SER A 51 -5.82 1.50 -4.32
C SER A 51 -6.41 1.23 -2.93
N SER A 52 -6.61 -0.04 -2.57
CA SER A 52 -7.09 -0.48 -1.25
C SER A 52 -6.14 -0.01 -0.14
N GLY A 53 -4.83 -0.23 -0.32
CA GLY A 53 -3.79 0.21 0.60
C GLY A 53 -3.82 1.71 0.87
N TYR A 54 -3.88 2.53 -0.19
CA TYR A 54 -3.99 3.99 -0.07
C TYR A 54 -5.27 4.43 0.65
N LYS A 55 -6.42 3.83 0.31
CA LYS A 55 -7.70 4.15 0.95
C LYS A 55 -7.64 3.87 2.44
N ASN A 56 -7.07 2.73 2.85
CA ASN A 56 -7.00 2.33 4.25
C ASN A 56 -6.04 3.23 5.05
N MET A 57 -4.93 3.67 4.45
CA MET A 57 -4.04 4.66 5.06
C MET A 57 -4.77 5.97 5.38
N ILE A 58 -5.49 6.54 4.40
CA ILE A 58 -6.23 7.78 4.61
C ILE A 58 -7.34 7.57 5.64
N GLY A 59 -8.00 6.42 5.63
CA GLY A 59 -8.97 6.01 6.65
C GLY A 59 -8.37 6.02 8.05
N ALA A 60 -7.24 5.35 8.26
CA ALA A 60 -6.53 5.31 9.53
C ALA A 60 -6.04 6.71 9.98
N THR A 61 -5.64 7.57 9.03
CA THR A 61 -5.27 8.95 9.34
C THR A 61 -6.47 9.77 9.81
N ARG A 62 -7.60 9.67 9.09
CA ARG A 62 -8.85 10.34 9.49
C ARG A 62 -9.34 9.84 10.84
N GLU A 63 -9.18 8.55 11.12
CA GLU A 63 -9.50 7.97 12.43
C GLU A 63 -8.71 8.62 13.56
N LYS A 64 -7.39 8.72 13.39
CA LYS A 64 -6.51 9.41 14.34
C LYS A 64 -6.95 10.85 14.56
N TRP A 65 -7.33 11.57 13.50
CA TRP A 65 -7.85 12.94 13.61
C TRP A 65 -9.19 13.02 14.34
N ARG A 66 -10.09 12.07 14.08
CA ARG A 66 -11.41 12.02 14.69
C ARG A 66 -11.31 11.87 16.21
N ILE A 67 -10.47 10.93 16.66
CA ILE A 67 -10.10 10.73 18.06
C ILE A 67 -9.48 12.00 18.65
N LEU A 68 -8.51 12.62 17.96
CA LEU A 68 -7.82 13.82 18.45
C LEU A 68 -8.77 15.02 18.63
N LEU A 69 -9.73 15.19 17.74
CA LEU A 69 -10.70 16.29 17.77
C LEU A 69 -11.88 16.02 18.74
N GLY A 70 -11.86 14.90 19.46
CA GLY A 70 -12.91 14.54 20.41
C GLY A 70 -14.22 14.12 19.76
N GLU A 71 -14.20 13.83 18.46
CA GLU A 71 -15.28 13.12 17.79
C GLU A 71 -15.10 11.62 18.11
N GLU A 72 -15.47 11.18 19.30
CA GLU A 72 -15.52 9.74 19.56
C GLU A 72 -16.57 9.14 18.62
N ASP A 73 -16.21 8.07 17.91
CA ASP A 73 -17.12 7.21 17.17
C ASP A 73 -18.35 6.90 18.01
N LYS A 74 -19.49 7.47 17.60
CA LYS A 74 -20.79 7.03 18.10
C LYS A 74 -21.19 5.71 17.46
#